data_AF-A0A1Q5RMN8-F1
#
_entry.id   AF-A0A1Q5RMN8-F1
#
_cell.length_a   1.000
_cell.length_b   1.000
_cell.length_c   1.000
_cell.angle_alpha   90.00
_cell.angle_beta   90.00
_cell.angle_gamma   90.00
#
_symmetry.space_group_name_H-M   'P 1'
#
loop_
_entity.id
_entity.type
_entity.pdbx_description
1 polymer ?
#
loop_
_entity_poly.entity_id
_entity_poly.type
_entity_poly.pdbx_seq_one_letter_code
_entity_poly.pdbx_strand_id
1 'polypeptide(L)'
;MIRRIFRDFAKGISPRTIAKTLNNEGVTGPEEQLWNDTTIRGHVKRGTDIINNELYIGRLVWNRQRYVKDPSTGRRVSRLNPESKWIVTDVPELRILDDALWQVAKTRQGEIADKYVNVTEAIREHHAKNRLNGARRPRSLLSG
;
A
#
# COMPACT_ATOMS: atom_id res chain seq x y z
N MET A 1 -3.26 -16.55 9.20
CA MET A 1 -4.08 -15.61 8.42
C MET A 1 -3.40 -15.14 7.12
N ILE A 2 -2.19 -14.57 7.17
CA ILE A 2 -1.49 -14.03 5.99
C ILE A 2 -1.42 -14.99 4.79
N ARG A 3 -1.00 -16.25 5.00
CA ARG A 3 -0.96 -17.29 3.96
C ARG A 3 -2.30 -17.48 3.24
N ARG A 4 -3.42 -17.40 3.99
CA ARG A 4 -4.76 -17.52 3.43
C ARG A 4 -5.08 -16.34 2.53
N ILE A 5 -4.84 -15.12 3.01
CA ILE A 5 -5.06 -13.89 2.22
C ILE A 5 -4.27 -13.95 0.90
N PHE A 6 -3.01 -14.38 0.94
CA PHE A 6 -2.20 -14.55 -0.26
C PHE A 6 -2.77 -15.61 -1.22
N ARG A 7 -3.21 -16.77 -0.71
CA ARG A 7 -3.84 -17.80 -1.55
C ARG A 7 -5.15 -17.34 -2.17
N ASP A 8 -6.01 -16.70 -1.40
CA ASP A 8 -7.29 -16.19 -1.88
C ASP A 8 -7.08 -15.10 -2.92
N PHE A 9 -6.11 -14.21 -2.68
CA PHE A 9 -5.70 -13.22 -3.67
C PHE A 9 -5.09 -13.89 -4.91
N ALA A 10 -4.20 -14.87 -4.78
CA ALA A 10 -3.65 -15.60 -5.93
C ALA A 10 -4.77 -16.27 -6.77
N LYS A 11 -5.86 -16.72 -6.14
CA LYS A 11 -7.04 -17.32 -6.81
C LYS A 11 -7.99 -16.33 -7.49
N GLY A 12 -7.64 -15.04 -7.54
CA GLY A 12 -8.52 -14.05 -8.18
C GLY A 12 -9.50 -13.36 -7.24
N ILE A 13 -9.53 -13.68 -5.94
CA ILE A 13 -10.46 -13.05 -5.00
C ILE A 13 -10.01 -11.61 -4.72
N SER A 14 -10.91 -10.65 -4.79
CA SER A 14 -10.58 -9.23 -4.56
C SER A 14 -10.27 -8.96 -3.08
N PRO A 15 -9.38 -8.01 -2.74
CA PRO A 15 -9.12 -7.61 -1.36
C PRO A 15 -10.39 -7.28 -0.56
N ARG A 16 -11.36 -6.60 -1.20
CA ARG A 16 -12.65 -6.28 -0.59
C ARG A 16 -13.46 -7.53 -0.27
N THR A 17 -13.49 -8.50 -1.18
CA THR A 17 -14.18 -9.78 -0.97
C THR A 17 -13.49 -10.58 0.14
N ILE A 18 -12.16 -10.65 0.15
CA ILE A 18 -11.39 -11.33 1.21
C ILE A 18 -11.72 -10.73 2.57
N ALA A 19 -11.66 -9.40 2.71
CA ALA A 19 -11.99 -8.72 3.97
C ALA A 19 -13.41 -9.05 4.44
N LYS A 20 -14.40 -8.97 3.54
CA LYS A 20 -15.79 -9.31 3.86
C LYS A 20 -15.94 -10.77 4.31
N THR A 21 -15.30 -11.70 3.61
CA THR A 21 -15.34 -13.12 3.96
C THR A 21 -14.75 -13.36 5.36
N LEU A 22 -13.58 -12.79 5.66
CA LEU A 22 -12.96 -12.93 6.98
C LEU A 22 -13.85 -12.36 8.10
N ASN A 23 -14.45 -11.19 7.88
CA ASN A 23 -15.36 -10.59 8.85
C ASN A 23 -16.61 -11.45 9.07
N ASN A 24 -17.19 -12.00 8.01
CA ASN A 24 -18.36 -12.87 8.10
C ASN A 24 -18.07 -14.19 8.86
N GLU A 25 -16.83 -14.65 8.81
CA GLU A 25 -16.36 -15.84 9.55
C GLU A 25 -15.99 -15.51 11.01
N GLY A 26 -16.14 -14.27 11.46
CA GLY A 26 -15.77 -13.84 12.82
C GLY A 26 -14.26 -13.79 13.06
N VAL A 27 -13.45 -13.73 11.99
CA VAL A 27 -11.99 -13.61 12.12
C VAL A 27 -11.65 -12.17 12.49
N THR A 28 -11.10 -11.98 13.70
CA THR A 28 -10.60 -10.68 14.15
C THR A 28 -9.44 -10.20 13.25
N GLY A 29 -9.52 -8.95 12.81
CA GLY A 29 -8.47 -8.28 12.06
C GLY A 29 -7.40 -7.65 12.95
N PRO A 30 -6.44 -6.94 12.35
CA PRO A 30 -5.39 -6.24 13.09
C PRO A 30 -5.97 -5.25 14.10
N GLU A 31 -5.30 -5.07 15.24
CA GLU A 31 -5.72 -4.14 16.31
C GLU A 31 -7.14 -4.41 16.85
N GLU A 32 -7.56 -5.68 16.82
CA GLU A 32 -8.88 -6.14 17.25
C GLU A 32 -10.05 -5.56 16.42
N GLN A 33 -9.76 -4.99 15.26
CA GLN A 33 -10.75 -4.40 14.36
C GLN A 33 -11.22 -5.36 13.27
N LEU A 34 -12.26 -4.99 12.54
CA LEU A 34 -12.67 -5.70 11.33
C LEU A 34 -11.61 -5.57 10.22
N TRP A 35 -11.52 -6.60 9.38
CA TRP A 35 -10.75 -6.55 8.15
C TRP A 35 -11.28 -5.48 7.21
N ASN A 36 -10.36 -4.70 6.64
CA ASN A 36 -10.66 -3.71 5.60
C ASN A 36 -9.86 -4.03 4.32
N ASP A 37 -10.36 -3.59 3.16
CA ASP A 37 -9.69 -3.87 1.88
C ASP A 37 -8.34 -3.15 1.77
N THR A 38 -8.20 -1.98 2.39
CA THR A 38 -6.99 -1.15 2.36
C THR A 38 -5.80 -1.80 3.05
N THR A 39 -6.01 -2.50 4.17
CA THR A 39 -5.03 -3.26 4.95
C THR A 39 -4.65 -4.57 4.25
N ILE A 40 -5.46 -5.02 3.29
CA ILE A 40 -5.09 -6.16 2.44
C ILE A 40 -4.28 -5.67 1.23
N ARG A 41 -4.82 -4.74 0.45
CA ARG A 41 -4.24 -4.30 -0.83
C ARG A 41 -3.04 -3.36 -0.67
N GLY A 42 -3.13 -2.47 0.31
CA GLY A 42 -2.16 -1.44 0.61
C GLY A 42 -1.76 -0.52 -0.51
N HIS A 43 -0.63 0.15 -0.28
CA HIS A 43 -0.02 1.04 -1.25
C HIS A 43 1.25 0.43 -1.83
N VAL A 44 1.15 -0.10 -3.05
CA VAL A 44 2.22 -0.84 -3.74
C VAL A 44 3.56 -0.12 -3.71
N LYS A 45 3.63 1.15 -4.16
CA LYS A 45 4.90 1.90 -4.19
C LYS A 45 5.52 2.21 -2.82
N ARG A 46 4.72 2.16 -1.74
CA ARG A 46 5.20 2.36 -0.37
C ARG A 46 5.58 1.03 0.27
N GLY A 47 5.20 -0.09 -0.34
CA GLY A 47 5.38 -1.43 0.21
C GLY A 47 4.61 -1.66 1.51
N THR A 48 3.44 -1.03 1.67
CA THR A 48 2.65 -1.11 2.90
C THR A 48 1.57 -2.18 2.80
N ASP A 49 1.14 -2.65 3.97
CA ASP A 49 0.04 -3.59 4.16
C ASP A 49 0.34 -5.01 3.64
N ILE A 50 -0.65 -5.91 3.72
CA ILE A 50 -0.39 -7.35 3.70
C ILE A 50 0.21 -7.84 2.40
N ILE A 51 -0.37 -7.48 1.24
CA ILE A 51 0.10 -8.00 -0.05
C ILE A 51 1.49 -7.44 -0.44
N ASN A 52 1.96 -6.37 0.22
CA ASN A 52 3.22 -5.71 -0.15
C ASN A 52 4.33 -5.84 0.91
N ASN A 53 4.08 -6.53 2.03
CA ASN A 53 5.07 -6.66 3.09
C ASN A 53 6.12 -7.73 2.77
N GLU A 54 7.28 -7.28 2.31
CA GLU A 54 8.43 -8.14 1.95
C GLU A 54 9.03 -8.90 3.15
N LEU A 55 8.71 -8.52 4.39
CA LEU A 55 9.12 -9.31 5.55
C LEU A 55 8.56 -10.74 5.48
N TYR A 56 7.41 -10.93 4.83
CA TYR A 56 6.81 -12.26 4.71
C TYR A 56 7.63 -13.23 3.87
N ILE A 57 8.49 -12.73 2.99
CA ILE A 57 9.48 -13.53 2.24
C ILE A 57 10.88 -13.47 2.86
N GLY A 58 11.02 -12.93 4.08
CA GLY A 58 12.30 -12.83 4.78
C GLY A 58 13.16 -11.65 4.31
N ARG A 59 12.56 -10.55 3.83
CA ARG A 59 13.30 -9.35 3.42
C ARG A 59 12.83 -8.13 4.20
N LEU A 60 13.67 -7.64 5.10
CA LEU A 60 13.41 -6.45 5.90
C LEU A 60 13.85 -5.20 5.14
N VAL A 61 12.89 -4.33 4.76
CA VAL A 61 13.18 -3.12 4.00
C VAL A 61 12.80 -1.86 4.79
N TRP A 62 13.80 -1.02 5.03
CA TRP A 62 13.69 0.25 5.73
C TRP A 62 13.96 1.44 4.82
N ASN A 63 13.57 2.62 5.32
CA ASN A 63 13.82 3.91 4.67
C ASN A 63 13.16 4.09 3.29
N ARG A 64 12.00 3.46 3.04
CA ARG A 64 11.24 3.62 1.78
C ARG A 64 10.69 5.03 1.55
N GLN A 65 10.43 5.78 2.62
CA GLN A 65 9.85 7.12 2.54
C GLN A 65 10.34 8.03 3.65
N ARG A 66 10.27 9.33 3.40
CA ARG A 66 10.50 10.39 4.39
C ARG A 66 9.30 11.34 4.44
N TYR A 67 9.16 12.02 5.56
CA TYR A 67 8.17 13.09 5.71
C TYR A 67 8.86 14.45 5.54
N VAL A 68 8.26 15.32 4.74
CA VAL A 68 8.76 16.67 4.48
C VAL A 68 7.62 17.65 4.78
N LYS A 69 7.94 18.81 5.37
CA LYS A 69 6.97 19.89 5.51
C LYS A 69 6.86 20.60 4.17
N ASP A 70 5.66 20.66 3.62
CA ASP A 70 5.39 21.43 2.41
C ASP A 70 5.53 22.93 2.73
N PRO A 71 6.41 23.67 2.05
CA PRO A 71 6.64 25.09 2.35
C PRO A 71 5.44 25.97 2.01
N SER A 72 4.59 25.55 1.08
CA SER A 72 3.43 26.32 0.62
C SER A 72 2.18 26.08 1.47
N THR A 73 1.97 24.85 1.95
CA THR A 73 0.77 24.48 2.70
C THR A 73 1.01 24.29 4.20
N GLY A 74 2.28 24.21 4.63
CA GLY A 74 2.67 23.90 6.00
C GLY A 74 2.40 22.44 6.42
N ARG A 75 1.79 21.63 5.56
CA ARG A 75 1.39 20.24 5.87
C ARG A 75 2.59 19.30 5.79
N ARG A 76 2.59 18.26 6.63
CA ARG A 76 3.52 17.14 6.47
C ARG A 76 3.05 16.29 5.29
N VAL A 77 3.92 16.14 4.29
CA VAL A 77 3.69 15.31 3.12
C VAL A 77 4.72 14.19 3.09
N SER A 78 4.27 12.99 2.72
CA SER A 78 5.18 11.87 2.55
C SER A 78 5.77 11.85 1.14
N ARG A 79 7.07 11.55 1.04
CA ARG A 79 7.84 11.44 -0.20
C ARG A 79 8.59 10.12 -0.20
N LEU A 80 8.51 9.38 -1.30
CA LEU A 80 9.30 8.16 -1.47
C LEU A 80 10.78 8.52 -1.56
N ASN A 81 11.61 7.68 -0.96
CA ASN A 81 13.05 7.72 -1.15
C ASN A 81 13.41 6.89 -2.39
N PRO A 82 14.45 7.27 -3.15
CA PRO A 82 14.97 6.41 -4.19
C PRO A 82 15.45 5.09 -3.59
N GLU A 83 15.36 4.01 -4.36
CA GLU A 83 15.72 2.65 -3.91
C GLU A 83 17.18 2.53 -3.45
N SER A 84 18.09 3.33 -4.01
CA SER A 84 19.49 3.42 -3.56
C SER A 84 19.67 3.90 -2.12
N LYS A 85 18.63 4.48 -1.50
CA LYS A 85 18.62 4.86 -0.09
C LYS A 85 17.89 3.85 0.79
N TRP A 86 17.28 2.82 0.21
CA TRP A 86 16.59 1.80 0.97
C TRP A 86 17.63 0.92 1.65
N ILE A 87 17.37 0.60 2.92
CA ILE A 87 18.18 -0.35 3.67
C ILE A 87 17.46 -1.68 3.59
N VAL A 88 18.10 -2.67 2.98
CA VAL A 88 17.56 -4.01 2.76
C VAL A 88 18.41 -5.00 3.52
N THR A 89 17.78 -5.80 4.38
CA THR A 89 18.44 -6.87 5.12
C THR A 89 17.66 -8.16 4.90
N ASP A 90 18.36 -9.22 4.51
CA ASP A 90 17.79 -10.55 4.43
C ASP A 90 17.68 -11.14 5.85
N VAL A 91 16.48 -11.60 6.19
CA VAL A 91 16.07 -12.15 7.48
C VAL A 91 15.24 -13.43 7.24
N PRO A 92 15.84 -14.47 6.61
CA PRO A 92 15.13 -15.68 6.21
C PRO A 92 14.44 -16.41 7.38
N GLU A 93 14.93 -16.24 8.60
CA GLU A 93 14.35 -16.77 9.83
C GLU A 93 12.97 -16.19 10.19
N LEU A 94 12.64 -14.99 9.70
CA LEU A 94 11.33 -14.35 9.92
C LEU A 94 10.31 -14.65 8.82
N ARG A 95 10.72 -15.44 7.82
CA ARG A 95 9.92 -15.77 6.65
C ARG A 95 8.68 -16.58 7.01
N ILE A 96 7.54 -16.20 6.44
CA ILE A 96 6.27 -16.93 6.62
C ILE A 96 5.59 -17.34 5.30
N LEU A 97 6.05 -16.86 4.15
CA LEU A 97 5.54 -17.20 2.81
C LEU A 97 6.64 -17.82 1.94
N ASP A 98 6.28 -18.84 1.16
CA ASP A 98 7.13 -19.34 0.08
C ASP A 98 7.18 -18.36 -1.11
N ASP A 99 8.24 -18.46 -1.92
CA ASP A 99 8.49 -17.52 -3.02
C ASP A 99 7.48 -17.72 -4.13
N ALA A 100 7.03 -18.95 -4.36
CA ALA A 100 6.06 -19.27 -5.40
C ALA A 100 4.74 -18.53 -5.18
N LEU A 101 4.18 -18.59 -3.96
CA LEU A 101 2.94 -17.91 -3.59
C LEU A 101 3.11 -16.39 -3.62
N TRP A 102 4.27 -15.88 -3.17
CA TRP A 102 4.59 -14.46 -3.31
C TRP A 102 4.58 -14.03 -4.78
N GLN A 103 5.29 -14.73 -5.65
CA GLN A 103 5.38 -14.39 -7.06
C GLN A 103 4.02 -14.44 -7.76
N VAL A 104 3.19 -15.45 -7.51
CA VAL A 104 1.82 -15.50 -8.09
C VAL A 104 1.00 -14.29 -7.65
N ALA A 105 1.08 -13.89 -6.38
CA ALA A 105 0.38 -12.70 -5.90
C ALA A 105 0.92 -11.41 -6.54
N LYS A 106 2.24 -11.27 -6.70
CA LYS A 106 2.85 -10.08 -7.32
C LYS A 106 2.56 -10.00 -8.83
N THR A 107 2.59 -11.12 -9.55
CA THR A 107 2.19 -11.19 -10.97
C THR A 107 0.77 -10.71 -11.14
N ARG A 108 -0.17 -11.27 -10.37
CA ARG A 108 -1.57 -10.83 -10.40
C ARG A 108 -1.72 -9.34 -10.09
N GLN A 109 -0.98 -8.83 -9.09
CA GLN A 109 -1.02 -7.41 -8.75
C GLN A 109 -0.53 -6.54 -9.92
N GLY A 110 0.48 -7.00 -10.66
CA GLY A 110 0.96 -6.38 -11.91
C GLY A 110 -0.11 -6.38 -12.99
N GLU A 111 -0.72 -7.53 -13.29
CA GLU A 111 -1.79 -7.65 -14.29
C GLU A 111 -2.98 -6.72 -14.01
N ILE A 112 -3.36 -6.59 -12.74
CA ILE A 112 -4.41 -5.63 -12.33
C ILE A 112 -3.93 -4.19 -12.58
N ALA A 113 -2.69 -3.85 -12.22
CA ALA A 113 -2.15 -2.51 -12.44
C ALA A 113 -2.13 -2.14 -13.92
N ASP A 114 -1.70 -3.06 -14.77
CA ASP A 114 -1.64 -2.88 -16.23
C ASP A 114 -3.05 -2.71 -16.82
N LYS A 115 -4.01 -3.53 -16.39
CA LYS A 115 -5.41 -3.42 -16.82
C LYS A 115 -6.03 -2.05 -16.52
N TYR A 116 -5.62 -1.40 -15.43
CA TYR A 116 -6.17 -0.11 -14.99
C TYR A 116 -5.20 1.07 -15.16
N VAL A 117 -4.12 0.91 -15.96
CA VAL A 117 -3.12 1.97 -16.15
C VAL A 117 -3.74 3.24 -16.74
N ASN A 118 -4.48 3.11 -17.84
CA ASN A 118 -5.11 4.23 -18.55
C ASN A 118 -6.11 4.98 -17.64
N VAL A 119 -6.88 4.24 -16.83
CA VAL A 119 -7.81 4.82 -15.85
C VAL A 119 -7.06 5.60 -14.79
N THR A 120 -5.97 5.04 -14.28
CA THR A 120 -5.13 5.68 -13.27
C THR A 120 -4.48 6.96 -13.79
N GLU A 121 -4.01 6.96 -15.03
CA GLU A 121 -3.44 8.13 -15.70
C GLU A 121 -4.48 9.21 -15.93
N ALA A 122 -5.66 8.86 -16.46
CA ALA A 122 -6.76 9.80 -16.65
C ALA A 122 -7.18 10.47 -15.33
N ILE A 123 -7.28 9.70 -14.23
CA ILE A 123 -7.57 10.24 -12.90
C ILE A 123 -6.47 11.21 -12.45
N ARG A 124 -5.19 10.86 -12.61
CA ARG A 124 -4.06 11.74 -12.23
C ARG A 124 -4.07 13.03 -13.02
N GLU A 125 -4.29 12.97 -14.32
CA GLU A 125 -4.39 14.15 -15.18
C GLU A 125 -5.55 15.05 -14.76
N HIS A 126 -6.72 14.47 -14.51
CA HIS A 126 -7.88 15.22 -14.02
C HIS A 126 -7.55 15.94 -12.70
N HIS A 127 -6.91 15.27 -11.75
CA HIS A 127 -6.51 15.90 -10.49
C HIS A 127 -5.43 16.98 -10.65
N ALA A 128 -4.51 16.82 -11.61
CA ALA A 128 -3.49 17.83 -11.91
C ALA A 128 -4.10 19.08 -12.56
N LYS A 129 -5.10 18.91 -13.43
CA LYS A 129 -5.82 20.00 -14.11
C LYS A 129 -6.87 20.67 -13.21
N ASN A 130 -7.27 20.05 -12.11
CA ASN A 130 -8.30 20.58 -11.20
C ASN A 130 -7.81 21.83 -10.43
N ARG A 131 -8.23 23.01 -10.93
CA ARG A 131 -7.90 24.34 -10.39
C ARG A 131 -8.37 24.55 -8.94
N LEU A 132 -9.36 23.79 -8.47
CA LEU A 132 -9.85 23.87 -7.08
C LEU A 132 -8.79 23.44 -6.06
N ASN A 133 -7.83 22.60 -6.46
CA ASN A 133 -6.71 22.23 -5.58
C ASN A 133 -5.80 23.42 -5.25
N GLY A 134 -5.63 24.36 -6.18
CA GLY A 134 -4.83 25.59 -6.01
C GLY A 134 -5.57 26.74 -5.35
N ALA A 135 -6.91 26.69 -5.30
CA ALA A 135 -7.76 27.71 -4.64
C ALA A 135 -7.79 27.58 -3.10
N ARG A 136 -7.11 26.58 -2.53
CA ARG A 136 -7.02 26.41 -1.08
C ARG A 136 -6.14 27.52 -0.49
N ARG A 137 -6.77 28.45 0.24
CA ARG A 137 -6.12 29.58 0.93
C ARG A 137 -4.95 29.07 1.79
N PRO A 138 -3.73 29.61 1.66
CA PRO A 138 -2.64 29.27 2.56
C PRO A 138 -3.04 29.64 3.99
N ARG A 139 -2.97 28.68 4.94
CA ARG A 139 -3.01 29.03 6.37
C ARG A 139 -1.61 29.52 6.75
N SER A 140 -1.43 30.83 6.83
CA SER A 140 -0.19 31.44 7.32
C SER A 140 -0.10 31.34 8.85
N LEU A 141 1.14 31.43 9.34
CA LEU A 141 1.61 31.11 10.71
C LEU A 141 1.14 32.05 11.85
N LEU A 142 0.10 32.86 11.65
CA LEU A 142 -0.36 33.85 12.64
C LEU A 142 -1.85 33.72 13.02
N SER A 143 -2.42 32.52 12.97
CA SER A 143 -3.64 32.23 13.71
C SER A 143 -3.26 31.36 14.92
N GLY A 144 -3.16 32.00 16.08
CA GLY A 144 -3.12 31.32 17.38
C GLY A 144 -4.36 30.50 17.64
#